data_AF-A0A932CU75-F1
#
_entry.id   AF-A0A932CU75-F1
#
_cell.length_a   1.000
_cell.length_b   1.000
_cell.length_c   1.000
_cell.angle_alpha   90.00
_cell.angle_beta   90.00
_cell.angle_gamma   90.00
#
_symmetry.space_group_name_H-M   'P 1'
#
loop_
_entity.id
_entity.type
_entity.pdbx_description
1 polymer ?
#
loop_
_entity_poly.entity_id
_entity_poly.type
_entity_poly.pdbx_seq_one_letter_code
_entity_poly.pdbx_strand_id
1 'polypeptide(L)'
;MAASALPAQVSPGRSEAEGPPRAVGAGTIVTAVDLVVERTAQHSCAVDTCTRTGGGLGLASEDGATLGVRRFRSVDNALVGVLVATGSELDLHEGIVSGNRIGANVQIDDYDRRRLQGQVIYVESGENTDTTRFDLSEPPGMVGLVPEHP
;
A
#
# COMPACT_ATOMS: atom_id res chain seq x y z
N MET A 1 -24.44 -7.34 16.85
CA MET A 1 -23.55 -7.39 18.04
C MET A 1 -22.17 -6.99 17.56
N ALA A 2 -21.69 -5.79 17.88
CA ALA A 2 -20.37 -5.34 17.47
C ALA A 2 -19.34 -5.88 18.47
N ALA A 3 -18.49 -6.81 18.03
CA ALA A 3 -17.32 -7.22 18.80
C ALA A 3 -16.33 -6.05 18.78
N SER A 4 -16.08 -5.47 19.94
CA SER A 4 -15.06 -4.44 20.11
C SER A 4 -13.70 -5.13 20.02
N ALA A 5 -13.05 -5.06 18.85
CA ALA A 5 -11.68 -5.53 18.69
C ALA A 5 -10.75 -4.58 19.48
N LEU A 6 -10.03 -5.13 20.44
CA LEU A 6 -8.96 -4.42 21.14
C LEU A 6 -7.84 -4.11 20.13
N PRO A 7 -7.21 -2.92 20.17
CA PRO A 7 -6.09 -2.60 19.29
C PRO A 7 -4.93 -3.56 19.56
N ALA A 8 -4.53 -4.33 18.54
CA ALA A 8 -3.33 -5.15 18.61
C ALA A 8 -2.12 -4.22 18.50
N GLN A 9 -1.37 -4.07 19.59
CA GLN A 9 -0.10 -3.38 19.58
C GLN A 9 1.01 -4.37 19.21
N VAL A 10 1.63 -4.17 18.05
CA VAL A 10 2.84 -4.90 17.67
C VAL A 10 4.03 -4.14 18.27
N SER A 11 4.60 -4.68 19.35
CA SER A 11 5.81 -4.13 19.97
C SER A 11 7.03 -4.31 19.06
N PRO A 12 8.02 -3.40 19.10
CA PRO A 12 9.24 -3.51 18.31
C PRO A 12 10.05 -4.73 18.77
N GLY A 13 10.01 -5.77 17.96
CA GLY A 13 10.79 -6.98 18.07
C GLY A 13 10.76 -7.63 16.69
N ARG A 14 11.84 -8.31 16.28
CA ARG A 14 11.82 -9.14 15.07
C ARG A 14 10.70 -10.17 15.26
N SER A 15 9.55 -9.92 14.63
CA SER A 15 8.44 -10.86 14.60
C SER A 15 8.84 -11.97 13.63
N GLU A 16 9.04 -13.17 14.15
CA GLU A 16 9.12 -14.42 13.37
C GLU A 16 7.73 -14.93 12.99
N ALA A 17 6.69 -14.08 13.01
CA ALA A 17 5.43 -14.44 12.38
C ALA A 17 5.70 -14.69 10.89
N GLU A 18 5.24 -15.84 10.38
CA GLU A 18 5.33 -16.17 8.96
C GLU A 18 4.47 -15.19 8.16
N GLY A 19 5.05 -14.06 7.78
CA GLY A 19 4.45 -13.08 6.89
C GLY A 19 4.71 -11.64 7.32
N PRO A 20 4.65 -10.70 6.37
CA PRO A 20 4.74 -9.28 6.65
C PRO A 20 3.57 -8.79 7.51
N PRO A 21 3.69 -7.62 8.15
CA PRO A 21 2.58 -6.96 8.85
C PRO A 21 1.43 -6.66 7.88
N ARG A 22 0.31 -7.37 8.06
CA ARG A 22 -0.93 -7.18 7.31
C ARG A 22 -2.08 -6.93 8.29
N ALA A 23 -2.85 -5.86 8.05
CA ALA A 23 -4.12 -5.65 8.73
C ALA A 23 -5.24 -6.13 7.78
N VAL A 24 -6.02 -7.11 8.22
CA VAL A 24 -7.06 -7.74 7.39
C VAL A 24 -8.38 -7.79 8.15
N GLY A 25 -9.48 -7.45 7.47
CA GLY A 25 -10.83 -7.61 7.96
C GLY A 25 -11.42 -6.37 8.64
N ALA A 26 -12.74 -6.20 8.49
CA ALA A 26 -13.47 -5.05 8.99
C ALA A 26 -13.38 -4.95 10.52
N GLY A 27 -13.02 -3.76 11.01
CA GLY A 27 -12.84 -3.49 12.44
C GLY A 27 -11.46 -3.89 12.99
N THR A 28 -10.58 -4.47 12.16
CA THR A 28 -9.17 -4.68 12.52
C THR A 28 -8.44 -3.33 12.50
N ILE A 29 -7.88 -2.95 13.65
CA ILE A 29 -7.10 -1.73 13.81
C ILE A 29 -5.71 -2.10 14.30
N VAL A 30 -4.68 -1.74 13.53
CA VAL A 30 -3.28 -1.96 13.88
C VAL A 30 -2.55 -0.62 13.88
N THR A 31 -1.78 -0.36 14.94
CA THR A 31 -0.88 0.78 15.01
C THR A 31 0.54 0.30 15.30
N ALA A 32 1.52 0.78 14.55
CA ALA A 32 2.92 0.43 14.73
C ALA A 32 3.83 1.68 14.68
N VAL A 33 4.92 1.61 15.42
CA VAL A 33 5.96 2.66 15.44
C VAL A 33 7.33 1.97 15.41
N ASP A 34 8.31 2.56 14.72
CA ASP A 34 9.67 2.00 14.61
C ASP A 34 9.69 0.62 13.93
N LEU A 35 8.81 0.44 12.93
CA LEU A 35 8.62 -0.81 12.21
C LEU A 35 9.58 -0.93 11.02
N VAL A 36 10.26 -2.08 10.91
CA VAL A 36 11.07 -2.45 9.74
C VAL A 36 10.46 -3.68 9.10
N VAL A 37 10.11 -3.57 7.83
CA VAL A 37 9.71 -4.68 6.97
C VAL A 37 10.67 -4.69 5.79
N GLU A 38 11.38 -5.80 5.61
CA GLU A 38 12.36 -5.90 4.55
C GLU A 38 12.43 -7.29 3.93
N ARG A 39 12.77 -7.35 2.64
CA ARG A 39 13.07 -8.60 1.92
C ARG A 39 11.97 -9.65 2.01
N THR A 40 10.71 -9.23 1.97
CA THR A 40 9.60 -10.18 1.98
C THR A 40 9.55 -10.95 0.66
N ALA A 41 9.41 -12.26 0.77
CA ALA A 41 9.43 -13.15 -0.38
C ALA A 41 8.01 -13.37 -0.93
N GLN A 42 7.94 -13.59 -2.24
CA GLN A 42 6.76 -14.15 -2.87
C GLN A 42 6.66 -15.64 -2.51
N HIS A 43 5.45 -16.14 -2.28
CA HIS A 43 5.19 -17.56 -2.12
C HIS A 43 5.47 -18.29 -3.44
N SER A 44 6.01 -19.50 -3.36
CA SER A 44 6.25 -20.34 -4.53
C SER A 44 4.97 -20.62 -5.32
N CYS A 45 3.83 -20.76 -4.64
CA CYS A 45 2.52 -20.98 -5.26
C CYS A 45 1.99 -19.77 -6.04
N ALA A 46 2.63 -18.60 -5.94
CA ALA A 46 2.11 -17.38 -6.56
C ALA A 46 2.14 -17.46 -8.09
N VAL A 47 2.95 -18.36 -8.65
CA VAL A 47 3.03 -18.62 -10.09
C VAL A 47 1.86 -19.46 -10.62
N ASP A 48 1.15 -20.19 -9.75
CA ASP A 48 0.16 -21.18 -10.17
C ASP A 48 -1.16 -21.12 -9.38
N THR A 49 -1.11 -21.39 -8.09
CA THR A 49 -2.24 -21.85 -7.27
C THR A 49 -2.68 -20.80 -6.25
N CYS A 50 -1.87 -19.77 -6.00
CA CYS A 50 -2.15 -18.72 -5.02
C CYS A 50 -1.94 -17.30 -5.56
N THR A 51 -2.27 -17.06 -6.83
CA THR A 51 -2.08 -15.77 -7.53
C THR A 51 -2.63 -14.55 -6.80
N ARG A 52 -3.70 -14.69 -5.99
CA ARG A 52 -4.29 -13.60 -5.18
C ARG A 52 -3.67 -13.43 -3.79
N THR A 53 -2.92 -14.41 -3.32
CA THR A 53 -2.29 -14.41 -1.99
C THR A 53 -0.80 -14.64 -2.12
N GLY A 54 -0.20 -14.14 -3.20
CA GLY A 54 1.15 -14.48 -3.62
C GLY A 54 2.29 -13.99 -2.70
N GLY A 55 2.00 -13.18 -1.67
CA GLY A 55 3.02 -12.70 -0.73
C GLY A 55 3.90 -11.59 -1.33
N GLY A 56 5.08 -11.33 -0.75
CA GLY A 56 6.00 -10.30 -1.23
C GLY A 56 5.58 -8.84 -0.95
N LEU A 57 4.71 -8.64 0.03
CA LEU A 57 4.20 -7.33 0.43
C LEU A 57 5.00 -6.78 1.61
N GLY A 58 5.23 -5.47 1.65
CA GLY A 58 5.79 -4.77 2.79
C GLY A 58 4.72 -4.48 3.85
N LEU A 59 4.00 -3.37 3.69
CA LEU A 59 2.87 -2.99 4.55
C LEU A 59 1.57 -3.19 3.77
N ALA A 60 0.56 -3.81 4.37
CA ALA A 60 -0.75 -3.96 3.72
C ALA A 60 -1.92 -3.72 4.67
N SER A 61 -2.93 -3.00 4.16
CA SER A 61 -4.25 -2.87 4.75
C SER A 61 -5.29 -3.42 3.77
N GLU A 62 -6.15 -4.34 4.22
CA GLU A 62 -7.04 -5.12 3.37
C GLU A 62 -8.41 -5.36 4.04
N ASP A 63 -9.45 -5.57 3.24
CA ASP A 63 -10.77 -6.03 3.66
C ASP A 63 -11.44 -5.22 4.80
N GLY A 64 -11.36 -3.89 4.75
CA GLY A 64 -11.98 -3.03 5.77
C GLY A 64 -11.11 -2.73 6.99
N ALA A 65 -9.84 -3.13 6.98
CA ALA A 65 -8.91 -2.86 8.07
C ALA A 65 -8.37 -1.42 8.07
N THR A 66 -7.86 -0.99 9.22
CA THR A 66 -7.16 0.28 9.40
C THR A 66 -5.76 0.02 9.93
N LEU A 67 -4.75 0.53 9.22
CA LEU A 67 -3.34 0.42 9.62
C LEU A 67 -2.72 1.81 9.74
N GLY A 68 -2.14 2.13 10.90
CA GLY A 68 -1.41 3.37 11.14
C GLY A 68 0.05 3.08 11.49
N VAL A 69 1.00 3.62 10.71
CA VAL A 69 2.43 3.35 10.92
C VAL A 69 3.24 4.64 10.97
N ARG A 70 4.09 4.76 12.00
CA ARG A 70 5.06 5.86 12.16
C ARG A 70 6.49 5.37 12.18
N ARG A 71 7.44 6.16 11.68
CA ARG A 71 8.89 5.89 11.75
C ARG A 71 9.23 4.50 11.21
N PHE A 72 8.93 4.26 9.93
CA PHE A 72 9.01 2.93 9.34
C PHE A 72 9.99 2.81 8.18
N ARG A 73 10.36 1.58 7.85
CA ARG A 73 11.11 1.20 6.65
C ARG A 73 10.43 0.01 5.99
N SER A 74 10.05 0.15 4.71
CA SER A 74 9.54 -0.93 3.86
C SER A 74 10.46 -1.10 2.65
N VAL A 75 11.35 -2.10 2.72
CA VAL A 75 12.56 -2.13 1.88
C VAL A 75 12.76 -3.47 1.16
N ASP A 76 13.07 -3.43 -0.13
CA ASP A 76 13.46 -4.61 -0.93
C ASP A 76 12.43 -5.75 -0.89
N ASN A 77 11.14 -5.43 -0.79
CA ASN A 77 10.07 -6.44 -0.84
C ASN A 77 9.86 -6.91 -2.27
N ALA A 78 9.54 -8.20 -2.43
CA ALA A 78 9.50 -8.83 -3.75
C ALA A 78 8.49 -8.20 -4.72
N LEU A 79 7.37 -7.63 -4.22
CA LEU A 79 6.33 -7.03 -5.06
C LEU A 79 6.05 -5.57 -4.70
N VAL A 80 5.46 -5.32 -3.52
CA VAL A 80 4.88 -4.01 -3.19
C VAL A 80 5.39 -3.55 -1.84
N GLY A 81 5.88 -2.31 -1.77
CA GLY A 81 6.30 -1.69 -0.50
C GLY A 81 5.11 -1.37 0.41
N VAL A 82 4.03 -0.86 -0.17
CA VAL A 82 2.80 -0.46 0.52
C VAL A 82 1.57 -0.84 -0.31
N LEU A 83 0.61 -1.55 0.28
CA LEU A 83 -0.66 -1.91 -0.34
C LEU A 83 -1.85 -1.34 0.45
N VAL A 84 -2.78 -0.71 -0.26
CA VAL A 84 -4.10 -0.34 0.25
C VAL A 84 -5.17 -1.00 -0.64
N ALA A 85 -5.88 -1.98 -0.09
CA ALA A 85 -6.89 -2.74 -0.81
C ALA A 85 -8.32 -2.45 -0.32
N THR A 86 -9.32 -3.00 -1.02
CA THR A 86 -10.75 -2.69 -0.89
C THR A 86 -11.23 -2.40 0.55
N GLY A 87 -11.82 -1.21 0.72
CA GLY A 87 -12.46 -0.77 1.96
C GLY A 87 -11.51 -0.47 3.12
N SER A 88 -10.20 -0.58 2.93
CA SER A 88 -9.21 -0.38 3.97
C SER A 88 -8.66 1.05 4.03
N GLU A 89 -7.96 1.33 5.12
CA GLU A 89 -7.26 2.58 5.35
C GLU A 89 -5.81 2.35 5.76
N LEU A 90 -4.91 3.23 5.32
CA LEU A 90 -3.49 3.19 5.66
C LEU A 90 -2.88 4.58 5.88
N ASP A 91 -2.58 4.91 7.13
CA ASP A 91 -1.90 6.15 7.49
C ASP A 91 -0.41 5.92 7.69
N LEU A 92 0.42 6.58 6.88
CA LEU A 92 1.87 6.51 6.96
C LEU A 92 2.44 7.87 7.34
N HIS A 93 3.35 7.88 8.32
CA HIS A 93 4.00 9.11 8.74
C HIS A 93 5.48 8.87 9.11
N GLU A 94 6.39 9.72 8.63
CA GLU A 94 7.85 9.60 8.81
C GLU A 94 8.37 8.22 8.40
N GLY A 95 8.69 7.99 7.13
CA GLY A 95 9.17 6.66 6.73
C GLY A 95 9.83 6.58 5.38
N ILE A 96 10.38 5.40 5.08
CA ILE A 96 11.07 5.11 3.82
C ILE A 96 10.45 3.88 3.16
N VAL A 97 10.13 4.01 1.88
CA VAL A 97 9.73 2.92 1.00
C VAL A 97 10.78 2.84 -0.11
N SER A 98 11.55 1.74 -0.18
CA SER A 98 12.65 1.65 -1.14
C SER A 98 12.91 0.27 -1.72
N GLY A 99 13.44 0.21 -2.95
CA GLY A 99 13.87 -1.04 -3.60
C GLY A 99 12.74 -2.03 -3.89
N ASN A 100 11.48 -1.57 -3.84
CA ASN A 100 10.31 -2.39 -4.16
C ASN A 100 9.98 -2.25 -5.65
N ARG A 101 9.43 -3.31 -6.26
CA ARG A 101 8.96 -3.22 -7.66
C ARG A 101 7.89 -2.12 -7.80
N ILE A 102 6.93 -2.08 -6.87
CA ILE A 102 5.94 -1.02 -6.73
C ILE A 102 6.11 -0.40 -5.33
N GLY A 103 6.29 0.92 -5.26
CA GLY A 103 6.41 1.67 -4.01
C GLY A 103 5.11 1.63 -3.22
N ALA A 104 4.03 2.15 -3.80
CA ALA A 104 2.68 2.07 -3.26
C ALA A 104 1.68 1.59 -4.32
N ASN A 105 0.88 0.58 -4.00
CA ASN A 105 -0.24 0.12 -4.82
C ASN A 105 -1.55 0.46 -4.09
N VAL A 106 -2.40 1.28 -4.74
CA VAL A 106 -3.68 1.72 -4.17
C VAL A 106 -4.82 1.23 -5.06
N GLN A 107 -5.63 0.32 -4.52
CA GLN A 107 -6.73 -0.35 -5.22
C GLN A 107 -8.10 0.23 -4.85
N ILE A 108 -8.13 1.48 -4.40
CA ILE A 108 -9.34 2.20 -4.02
C ILE A 108 -9.34 3.53 -4.80
N ASP A 109 -10.37 3.75 -5.62
CA ASP A 109 -10.47 4.89 -6.53
C ASP A 109 -10.38 6.25 -5.81
N ASP A 110 -11.09 6.41 -4.69
CA ASP A 110 -11.21 7.69 -3.96
C ASP A 110 -10.30 7.78 -2.73
N TYR A 111 -9.18 7.05 -2.74
CA TYR A 111 -8.26 7.05 -1.62
C TYR A 111 -7.54 8.40 -1.46
N ASP A 112 -7.55 8.96 -0.25
CA ASP A 112 -6.76 10.17 0.05
C ASP A 112 -5.26 9.85 0.09
N ARG A 113 -4.58 10.05 -1.05
CA ARG A 113 -3.14 9.79 -1.21
C ARG A 113 -2.27 10.58 -0.25
N ARG A 114 -2.75 11.69 0.32
CA ARG A 114 -1.99 12.47 1.32
C ARG A 114 -1.69 11.63 2.57
N ARG A 115 -2.52 10.63 2.86
CA ARG A 115 -2.32 9.67 3.96
C ARG A 115 -1.06 8.82 3.80
N LEU A 116 -0.53 8.69 2.58
CA LEU A 116 0.73 7.97 2.30
C LEU A 116 1.94 8.90 2.17
N GLN A 117 1.75 10.22 2.27
CA GLN A 117 2.76 11.22 1.95
C GLN A 117 3.26 12.01 3.16
N GLY A 118 2.84 11.66 4.38
CA GLY A 118 3.20 12.35 5.61
C GLY A 118 4.69 12.22 5.96
N GLN A 119 5.58 12.92 5.27
CA GLN A 119 7.04 12.76 5.39
C GLN A 119 7.53 11.34 5.06
N VAL A 120 6.91 10.73 4.04
CA VAL A 120 7.32 9.42 3.52
C VAL A 120 8.17 9.63 2.27
N ILE A 121 9.31 8.96 2.21
CA ILE A 121 10.25 9.04 1.09
C ILE A 121 10.16 7.75 0.29
N TYR A 122 9.86 7.88 -1.00
CA TYR A 122 9.89 6.78 -1.97
C TYR A 122 11.20 6.85 -2.76
N VAL A 123 12.02 5.81 -2.67
CA VAL A 123 13.37 5.77 -3.28
C VAL A 123 13.49 4.51 -4.13
N GLU A 124 14.07 4.64 -5.34
CA GLU A 124 14.48 3.46 -6.15
C GLU A 124 13.39 2.40 -6.33
N SER A 125 12.12 2.82 -6.38
CA SER A 125 11.01 1.92 -6.71
C SER A 125 10.76 1.99 -8.21
N GLY A 126 10.45 0.85 -8.84
CA GLY A 126 10.20 0.81 -10.29
C GLY A 126 9.07 1.76 -10.68
N GLU A 127 7.97 1.68 -9.93
CA GLU A 127 6.89 2.67 -9.94
C GLU A 127 6.67 3.18 -8.52
N ASN A 128 6.78 4.49 -8.29
CA ASN A 128 6.58 5.06 -6.95
C ASN A 128 5.13 4.92 -6.47
N THR A 129 4.16 5.03 -7.38
CA THR A 129 2.75 4.82 -7.08
C THR A 129 2.04 4.21 -8.28
N ASP A 130 1.30 3.14 -8.03
CA ASP A 130 0.39 2.47 -8.96
C ASP A 130 -1.05 2.60 -8.42
N THR A 131 -1.97 3.05 -9.26
CA THR A 131 -3.36 3.32 -8.90
C THR A 131 -4.30 2.70 -9.92
N THR A 132 -5.43 2.20 -9.42
CA THR A 132 -6.49 1.58 -10.25
C THR A 132 -7.14 2.56 -11.24
N ARG A 133 -7.06 3.88 -10.99
CA ARG A 133 -7.33 4.93 -11.99
C ARG A 133 -6.06 5.72 -12.29
N PHE A 134 -5.80 5.90 -13.59
CA PHE A 134 -4.90 6.92 -14.12
C PHE A 134 -5.75 8.15 -14.44
N ASP A 135 -5.61 9.23 -13.68
CA ASP A 135 -6.26 10.49 -14.02
C ASP A 135 -5.49 11.12 -15.20
N LEU A 136 -5.98 10.89 -16.42
CA LEU A 136 -5.62 11.73 -17.55
C LEU A 136 -6.33 13.07 -17.35
N SER A 137 -5.76 13.96 -16.55
CA SER A 137 -6.08 15.38 -16.70
C SER A 137 -5.96 15.68 -18.19
N GLU A 138 -7.06 16.03 -18.85
CA GLU A 138 -7.02 16.35 -20.28
C GLU A 138 -5.91 17.40 -20.50
N PRO A 139 -5.02 17.21 -21.49
CA PRO A 139 -4.00 18.20 -21.77
C PRO A 139 -4.70 19.56 -21.99
N PRO A 140 -4.19 20.65 -21.40
CA PRO A 140 -4.84 21.95 -21.51
C PRO A 140 -4.95 22.35 -22.98
N GLY A 141 -6.17 22.29 -23.51
CA GLY A 141 -6.59 22.89 -24.77
C GLY A 141 -6.08 22.23 -26.06
N MET A 142 -6.85 21.28 -26.58
CA MET A 142 -7.12 21.26 -28.03
C MET A 142 -8.51 21.84 -28.27
N VAL A 143 -8.68 23.13 -27.95
CA VAL A 143 -9.84 23.88 -28.42
C VAL A 143 -9.60 24.22 -29.89
N GLY A 144 -10.37 23.57 -30.76
CA GLY A 144 -10.85 24.15 -32.00
C GLY A 144 -9.97 23.99 -33.24
N LEU A 145 -10.30 22.98 -34.05
CA LEU A 145 -10.38 23.16 -35.51
C LEU A 145 -11.60 22.38 -36.01
N VAL A 146 -12.76 23.03 -36.00
CA VAL A 146 -13.90 22.61 -36.83
C VAL A 146 -13.61 23.12 -38.24
N PRO A 147 -13.53 22.28 -39.28
CA PRO A 147 -13.44 22.78 -40.65
C PRO A 147 -14.82 23.28 -41.07
N GLU A 148 -14.91 24.56 -41.39
CA GLU A 148 -16.07 25.12 -42.08
C GLU A 148 -16.09 24.54 -43.50
N HIS A 149 -17.10 23.72 -43.80
CA HIS A 149 -17.35 23.26 -45.16
C HIS A 149 -18.01 24.37 -45.99
N PRO A 150 -17.61 24.56 -47.25
CA PRO A 150 -18.27 25.49 -48.17
C PRO A 150 -19.64 24.98 -48.66
#